data_AF-A0A653QJX6-F1
#
_entry.id   AF-A0A653QJX6-F1
#
_cell.length_a   1.000
_cell.length_b   1.000
_cell.length_c   1.000
_cell.angle_alpha   90.00
_cell.angle_beta   90.00
_cell.angle_gamma   90.00
#
_symmetry.space_group_name_H-M   'P 1'
#
loop_
_entity.id
_entity.type
_entity.pdbx_description
1 polymer ?
#
loop_
_entity_poly.entity_id
_entity_poly.type
_entity_poly.pdbx_seq_one_letter_code
_entity_poly.pdbx_strand_id
1 'polypeptide(L)'
;MSFARKNAQRPGKHRAEVEHHHGRRAAATVALAAGLAAGPALTSPASAADYTVQSGDTLSSIAQSMGTSWQDLYAANRDVVSSPTTIYPGQTLQTGGGSSSSSQAAPAAPSSAASGVVEAASQYAGVPYVYGGSTPSGFDCSGFTSYVFAQAGKTIPRTSAAQAAAATPVSADNLQPGDLIFYSPGGSVSHVAIYAGDGMVWEAPGTGGSVQYAPIWDVERSYGRF
;
A
#
# COMPACT_ATOMS: atom_id res chain seq x y z
N MET A 1 9.13 -39.03 -67.33
CA MET A 1 10.51 -38.57 -67.03
C MET A 1 10.60 -38.43 -65.51
N SER A 2 11.09 -39.36 -64.68
CA SER A 2 12.38 -40.06 -64.50
C SER A 2 13.57 -39.16 -64.08
N PHE A 3 14.22 -39.63 -63.00
CA PHE A 3 15.54 -39.29 -62.40
C PHE A 3 15.58 -38.11 -61.40
N ALA A 4 16.25 -38.19 -60.24
CA ALA A 4 17.02 -39.25 -59.57
C ALA A 4 17.35 -38.85 -58.11
N ARG A 5 17.80 -39.85 -57.34
CA ARG A 5 18.18 -39.86 -55.91
C ARG A 5 19.63 -39.39 -55.67
N LYS A 6 19.97 -39.09 -54.39
CA LYS A 6 21.13 -39.59 -53.59
C LYS A 6 21.12 -38.87 -52.21
N ASN A 7 20.94 -39.50 -51.04
CA ASN A 7 21.77 -40.49 -50.29
C ASN A 7 23.21 -39.97 -50.08
N ALA A 8 23.86 -39.91 -48.91
CA ALA A 8 23.89 -40.71 -47.67
C ALA A 8 24.45 -39.80 -46.52
N GLN A 9 24.62 -40.12 -45.22
CA GLN A 9 25.08 -41.35 -44.56
C GLN A 9 24.90 -41.20 -43.02
N ARG A 10 24.54 -42.29 -42.33
CA ARG A 10 24.58 -42.49 -40.85
C ARG A 10 25.96 -43.12 -40.43
N PRO A 11 26.15 -43.77 -39.25
CA PRO A 11 26.13 -43.37 -37.82
C PRO A 11 27.37 -43.89 -37.00
N GLY A 12 27.45 -43.59 -35.69
CA GLY A 12 28.23 -44.37 -34.69
C GLY A 12 27.99 -43.84 -33.26
N LYS A 13 27.28 -44.56 -32.37
CA LYS A 13 27.77 -45.48 -31.30
C LYS A 13 28.81 -44.80 -30.39
N HIS A 14 28.61 -44.68 -29.08
CA HIS A 14 28.83 -45.79 -28.13
C HIS A 14 28.07 -45.64 -26.80
N ARG A 15 27.74 -46.82 -26.28
CA ARG A 15 27.11 -47.18 -25.01
C ARG A 15 28.19 -47.81 -24.11
N ALA A 16 28.21 -47.47 -22.82
CA ALA A 16 28.68 -48.27 -21.67
C ALA A 16 28.39 -47.44 -20.39
N GLU A 17 27.51 -47.81 -19.44
CA GLU A 17 27.51 -48.96 -18.51
C GLU A 17 28.42 -48.70 -17.28
N VAL A 18 27.83 -48.47 -16.08
CA VAL A 18 27.94 -49.30 -14.82
C VAL A 18 29.15 -48.84 -13.95
N GLU A 19 29.14 -48.72 -12.61
CA GLU A 19 28.61 -49.56 -11.54
C GLU A 19 28.59 -48.85 -10.16
N HIS A 20 27.92 -49.53 -9.20
CA HIS A 20 27.72 -49.27 -7.78
C HIS A 20 28.97 -49.11 -6.90
N HIS A 21 28.80 -48.46 -5.73
CA HIS A 21 29.37 -49.01 -4.50
C HIS A 21 28.47 -48.76 -3.27
N HIS A 22 28.37 -49.84 -2.48
CA HIS A 22 27.59 -50.01 -1.27
C HIS A 22 28.35 -49.53 -0.02
N GLY A 23 27.61 -48.95 0.93
CA GLY A 23 27.62 -49.35 2.34
C GLY A 23 28.71 -48.79 3.26
N ARG A 24 28.28 -48.20 4.39
CA ARG A 24 28.49 -48.79 5.74
C ARG A 24 27.77 -47.97 6.83
N ARG A 25 27.13 -48.72 7.73
CA ARG A 25 26.56 -48.29 9.01
C ARG A 25 27.67 -48.06 10.04
N ALA A 26 27.50 -47.11 10.94
CA ALA A 26 27.97 -47.20 12.32
C ALA A 26 27.15 -46.29 13.24
N ALA A 27 26.58 -46.89 14.28
CA ALA A 27 26.07 -46.21 15.46
C ALA A 27 27.22 -46.10 16.50
N ALA A 28 27.22 -45.04 17.32
CA ALA A 28 27.24 -45.14 18.79
C ALA A 28 27.85 -43.91 19.48
N THR A 29 27.24 -43.61 20.62
CA THR A 29 27.76 -43.00 21.86
C THR A 29 27.80 -41.48 22.04
N VAL A 30 27.15 -41.12 23.16
CA VAL A 30 26.94 -39.83 23.81
C VAL A 30 28.26 -39.29 24.38
N ALA A 31 28.51 -37.99 24.20
CA ALA A 31 29.34 -37.21 25.11
C ALA A 31 28.62 -35.89 25.42
N LEU A 32 28.23 -35.73 26.68
CA LEU A 32 27.71 -34.52 27.28
C LEU A 32 28.89 -33.52 27.40
N ALA A 33 28.84 -32.42 26.66
CA ALA A 33 29.70 -31.27 26.90
C ALA A 33 28.83 -30.01 26.96
N ALA A 34 28.58 -29.54 28.17
CA ALA A 34 28.01 -28.24 28.44
C ALA A 34 29.01 -27.16 28.01
N GLY A 35 28.82 -26.63 26.80
CA GLY A 35 29.45 -25.40 26.35
C GLY A 35 28.43 -24.27 26.48
N LEU A 36 28.69 -23.32 27.39
CA LEU A 36 28.02 -22.03 27.40
C LEU A 36 28.35 -21.30 26.08
N ALA A 37 27.53 -21.52 25.05
CA ALA A 37 27.46 -20.59 23.95
C ALA A 37 26.71 -19.36 24.46
N ALA A 38 27.45 -18.30 24.78
CA ALA A 38 26.90 -16.96 24.83
C ALA A 38 26.25 -16.71 23.47
N GLY A 39 24.93 -16.88 23.41
CA GLY A 39 24.16 -16.51 22.23
C GLY A 39 24.41 -15.02 21.92
N PRO A 40 24.31 -14.60 20.66
CA PRO A 40 24.33 -13.18 20.34
C PRO A 40 23.29 -12.52 21.23
N ALA A 41 23.76 -11.63 22.11
CA ALA A 41 22.92 -10.79 22.92
C ALA A 41 21.88 -10.19 21.98
N LEU A 42 20.61 -10.47 22.24
CA LEU A 42 19.51 -9.74 21.63
C LEU A 42 19.76 -8.27 22.00
N THR A 43 20.32 -7.52 21.06
CA THR A 43 20.42 -6.08 21.18
C THR A 43 18.99 -5.58 21.31
N SER A 44 18.72 -4.90 22.43
CA SER A 44 17.49 -4.15 22.67
C SER A 44 17.05 -3.42 21.40
N PRO A 45 15.74 -3.33 21.10
CA PRO A 45 15.30 -2.52 19.98
C PRO A 45 15.82 -1.09 20.16
N ALA A 46 16.30 -0.51 19.07
CA ALA A 46 16.70 0.89 19.00
C ALA A 46 15.61 1.75 19.65
N SER A 47 16.05 2.63 20.55
CA SER A 47 15.19 3.59 21.24
C SER A 47 14.25 4.28 20.26
N ALA A 48 12.98 4.43 20.66
CA ALA A 48 12.06 5.40 20.10
C ALA A 48 12.82 6.73 19.95
N ALA A 49 13.03 7.16 18.71
CA ALA A 49 13.69 8.43 18.43
C ALA A 49 12.59 9.43 18.14
N ASP A 50 12.44 10.46 18.95
CA ASP A 50 11.55 11.57 18.60
C ASP A 50 12.03 12.17 17.27
N TYR A 51 11.12 12.29 16.30
CA TYR A 51 11.42 12.96 15.04
C TYR A 51 10.92 14.38 15.08
N THR A 52 11.83 15.34 14.88
CA THR A 52 11.46 16.75 14.78
C THR A 52 11.09 17.07 13.34
N VAL A 53 9.82 17.39 13.12
CA VAL A 53 9.25 17.78 11.82
C VAL A 53 10.05 18.93 11.21
N GLN A 54 10.42 18.78 9.94
CA GLN A 54 11.09 19.79 9.15
C GLN A 54 10.09 20.48 8.21
N SER A 55 10.50 21.63 7.67
CA SER A 55 9.68 22.35 6.68
C SER A 55 9.55 21.53 5.40
N GLY A 56 8.32 21.23 5.01
CA GLY A 56 8.00 20.44 3.81
C GLY A 56 7.77 18.95 4.08
N ASP A 57 7.88 18.52 5.34
CA ASP A 57 7.49 17.16 5.71
C ASP A 57 5.99 16.95 5.66
N THR A 58 5.61 15.72 5.33
CA THR A 58 4.27 15.17 5.52
C THR A 58 4.37 13.98 6.46
N LEU A 59 3.27 13.60 7.13
CA LEU A 59 3.28 12.37 7.93
C LEU A 59 3.67 11.15 7.08
N SER A 60 3.30 11.13 5.80
CA SER A 60 3.65 10.07 4.86
C SER A 60 5.14 10.02 4.55
N SER A 61 5.78 11.15 4.26
CA SER A 61 7.23 11.17 4.00
C SER A 61 8.05 10.77 5.23
N ILE A 62 7.61 11.19 6.41
CA ILE A 62 8.21 10.82 7.69
C ILE A 62 8.02 9.31 7.94
N ALA A 63 6.79 8.81 7.83
CA ALA A 63 6.48 7.40 8.04
C ALA A 63 7.26 6.48 7.08
N GLN A 64 7.35 6.85 5.81
CA GLN A 64 8.13 6.14 4.80
C GLN A 64 9.63 6.12 5.16
N SER A 65 10.18 7.22 5.65
CA SER A 65 11.59 7.27 6.08
C SER A 65 11.89 6.34 7.27
N MET A 66 10.87 6.03 8.08
CA MET A 66 10.96 5.20 9.27
C MET A 66 10.51 3.75 9.05
N GLY A 67 10.02 3.43 7.85
CA GLY A 67 9.49 2.11 7.54
C GLY A 67 8.16 1.78 8.25
N THR A 68 7.36 2.81 8.57
CA THR A 68 6.00 2.66 9.14
C THR A 68 4.95 3.23 8.19
N SER A 69 3.66 3.08 8.51
CA SER A 69 2.56 3.72 7.78
C SER A 69 2.24 5.10 8.37
N TRP A 70 1.75 6.02 7.54
CA TRP A 70 1.31 7.33 8.05
C TRP A 70 0.11 7.20 8.99
N GLN A 71 -0.74 6.18 8.81
CA GLN A 71 -1.84 5.90 9.74
C GLN A 71 -1.33 5.51 11.12
N ASP A 72 -0.34 4.63 11.21
CA ASP A 72 0.24 4.23 12.49
C ASP A 72 0.95 5.41 13.17
N LEU A 73 1.69 6.19 12.38
CA LEU A 73 2.34 7.40 12.87
C LEU A 73 1.31 8.43 13.36
N TYR A 74 0.22 8.63 12.63
CA TYR A 74 -0.87 9.52 13.04
C TYR A 74 -1.57 9.00 14.30
N ALA A 75 -1.88 7.70 14.36
CA ALA A 75 -2.52 7.06 15.51
C ALA A 75 -1.70 7.18 16.79
N ALA A 76 -0.38 7.01 16.70
CA ALA A 76 0.54 7.16 17.82
C ALA A 76 0.73 8.62 18.30
N ASN A 77 0.34 9.60 17.48
CA ASN A 77 0.60 11.02 17.72
C ASN A 77 -0.66 11.89 17.72
N ARG A 78 -1.85 11.30 17.94
CA ARG A 78 -3.13 12.03 17.93
C ARG A 78 -3.21 13.17 18.97
N ASP A 79 -2.41 13.09 20.03
CA ASP A 79 -2.35 14.13 21.06
C ASP A 79 -1.60 15.39 20.62
N VAL A 80 -0.71 15.27 19.63
CA VAL A 80 0.14 16.37 19.13
C VAL A 80 -0.19 16.76 17.69
N VAL A 81 -0.74 15.85 16.89
CA VAL A 81 -1.14 16.09 15.50
C VAL A 81 -2.67 16.12 15.39
N SER A 82 -3.25 17.30 15.21
CA SER A 82 -4.71 17.44 15.06
C SER A 82 -5.23 16.95 13.70
N SER A 83 -4.40 16.94 12.65
CA SER A 83 -4.75 16.43 11.32
C SER A 83 -3.52 15.83 10.63
N PRO A 84 -3.66 14.71 9.90
CA PRO A 84 -2.53 14.13 9.19
C PRO A 84 -2.02 15.00 8.02
N THR A 85 -2.75 16.05 7.67
CA THR A 85 -2.36 17.04 6.65
C THR A 85 -1.69 18.29 7.21
N THR A 86 -1.57 18.40 8.53
CA THR A 86 -1.02 19.60 9.16
C THR A 86 -0.11 19.22 10.31
N ILE A 87 1.18 19.25 10.03
CA ILE A 87 2.27 19.15 10.99
C ILE A 87 3.12 20.41 10.88
N TYR A 88 3.65 20.88 12.01
CA TYR A 88 4.43 22.12 12.04
C TYR A 88 5.92 21.85 12.23
N PRO A 89 6.82 22.59 11.56
CA PRO A 89 8.25 22.48 11.81
C PRO A 89 8.57 22.67 13.29
N GLY A 90 9.42 21.80 13.84
CA GLY A 90 9.76 21.80 15.27
C GLY A 90 8.85 20.92 16.14
N GLN A 91 7.76 20.39 15.59
CA GLN A 91 6.92 19.41 16.28
C GLN A 91 7.66 18.08 16.42
N THR A 92 7.65 17.47 17.60
CA THR A 92 8.27 16.16 17.85
C THR A 92 7.24 15.04 17.75
N LEU A 93 7.44 14.12 16.82
CA LEU A 93 6.62 12.93 16.65
C LEU A 93 7.27 11.72 17.31
N GLN A 94 6.47 10.96 18.05
CA GLN A 94 6.82 9.65 18.58
C GLN A 94 6.90 8.65 17.43
N THR A 95 8.11 8.17 17.14
CA THR A 95 8.36 7.20 16.04
C THR A 95 8.40 5.76 16.54
N GLY A 96 8.53 5.57 17.87
CA GLY A 96 8.55 4.26 18.50
C GLY A 96 7.22 3.94 19.18
N GLY A 97 6.30 3.33 18.45
CA GLY A 97 5.01 2.92 19.03
C GLY A 97 4.12 2.04 18.15
N GLY A 98 4.61 1.50 17.04
CA GLY A 98 3.79 0.78 16.06
C GLY A 98 4.44 -0.51 15.56
N SER A 99 4.98 -1.33 16.45
CA SER A 99 5.35 -2.71 16.09
C SER A 99 5.01 -3.64 17.24
N SER A 100 3.72 -3.80 17.47
CA SER A 100 3.19 -5.09 17.90
C SER A 100 2.58 -5.75 16.68
N SER A 101 3.42 -6.35 15.84
CA SER A 101 2.99 -7.40 14.92
C SER A 101 2.54 -8.59 15.78
N SER A 102 1.36 -8.49 16.40
CA SER A 102 0.69 -9.67 16.91
C SER A 102 0.26 -10.48 15.69
N SER A 103 0.86 -11.66 15.55
CA SER A 103 0.41 -12.68 14.63
C SER A 103 -0.96 -13.19 15.12
N GLN A 104 -1.98 -12.37 14.92
CA GLN A 104 -3.39 -12.74 15.00
C GLN A 104 -3.80 -13.03 13.56
N ALA A 105 -4.27 -14.25 13.27
CA ALA A 105 -4.72 -14.63 11.93
C ALA A 105 -5.71 -13.58 11.40
N ALA A 106 -5.26 -12.80 10.42
CA ALA A 106 -6.01 -11.69 9.85
C ALA A 106 -7.16 -12.21 8.97
N PRO A 107 -8.33 -11.57 8.98
CA PRO A 107 -9.21 -11.64 7.81
C PRO A 107 -8.42 -11.13 6.60
N ALA A 108 -8.69 -11.68 5.41
CA ALA A 108 -7.92 -11.47 4.19
C ALA A 108 -7.37 -10.04 4.08
N ALA A 109 -6.04 -9.91 4.13
CA ALA A 109 -5.36 -8.62 4.04
C ALA A 109 -5.89 -7.85 2.83
N PRO A 110 -6.14 -6.53 2.94
CA PRO A 110 -6.46 -5.73 1.77
C PRO A 110 -5.38 -5.98 0.73
N SER A 111 -5.79 -6.27 -0.51
CA SER A 111 -4.86 -6.49 -1.62
C SER A 111 -3.83 -5.36 -1.63
N SER A 112 -2.55 -5.63 -1.89
CA SER A 112 -1.46 -4.63 -1.82
C SER A 112 -1.75 -3.36 -2.64
N ALA A 113 -2.63 -3.45 -3.65
CA ALA A 113 -3.14 -2.32 -4.42
C ALA A 113 -4.02 -1.34 -3.60
N ALA A 114 -4.85 -1.84 -2.69
CA ALA A 114 -5.74 -1.04 -1.83
C ALA A 114 -4.94 -0.21 -0.81
N SER A 115 -3.91 -0.82 -0.19
CA SER A 115 -2.95 -0.10 0.65
C SER A 115 -2.15 0.94 -0.16
N GLY A 116 -1.78 0.60 -1.41
CA GLY A 116 -1.06 1.52 -2.29
C GLY A 116 -1.84 2.78 -2.68
N VAL A 117 -3.15 2.66 -2.90
CA VAL A 117 -4.00 3.83 -3.25
C VAL A 117 -4.07 4.83 -2.10
N VAL A 118 -4.31 4.37 -0.87
CA VAL A 118 -4.43 5.27 0.30
C VAL A 118 -3.08 5.90 0.66
N GLU A 119 -1.98 5.14 0.53
CA GLU A 119 -0.62 5.64 0.72
C GLU A 119 -0.21 6.66 -0.36
N ALA A 120 -0.61 6.43 -1.61
CA ALA A 120 -0.39 7.40 -2.69
C ALA A 120 -1.24 8.66 -2.47
N ALA A 121 -2.50 8.52 -2.03
CA ALA A 121 -3.39 9.64 -1.76
C ALA A 121 -2.81 10.61 -0.73
N SER A 122 -2.23 10.09 0.36
CA SER A 122 -1.72 10.90 1.47
C SER A 122 -0.53 11.79 1.09
N GLN A 123 0.24 11.42 0.06
CA GLN A 123 1.37 12.21 -0.44
C GLN A 123 0.96 13.55 -1.05
N TYR A 124 -0.31 13.70 -1.42
CA TYR A 124 -0.85 14.92 -2.03
C TYR A 124 -1.58 15.82 -1.04
N ALA A 125 -1.52 15.52 0.26
CA ALA A 125 -2.05 16.40 1.30
C ALA A 125 -1.64 17.86 1.08
N GLY A 126 -2.61 18.78 1.10
CA GLY A 126 -2.39 20.21 0.93
C GLY A 126 -2.34 20.72 -0.52
N VAL A 127 -2.29 19.85 -1.54
CA VAL A 127 -2.35 20.29 -2.95
C VAL A 127 -3.66 21.03 -3.21
N PRO A 128 -3.65 22.24 -3.79
CA PRO A 128 -4.84 23.07 -3.91
C PRO A 128 -5.89 22.46 -4.83
N TYR A 129 -7.16 22.75 -4.55
CA TYR A 129 -8.24 22.43 -5.46
C TYR A 129 -8.18 23.30 -6.71
N VAL A 130 -8.23 22.68 -7.87
CA VAL A 130 -8.36 23.35 -9.17
C VAL A 130 -9.40 22.61 -9.98
N TYR A 131 -10.48 23.31 -10.37
CA TYR A 131 -11.53 22.72 -11.21
C TYR A 131 -10.94 22.21 -12.54
N GLY A 132 -11.18 20.96 -12.88
CA GLY A 132 -10.56 20.32 -14.05
C GLY A 132 -9.12 19.85 -13.82
N GLY A 133 -8.52 20.12 -12.67
CA GLY A 133 -7.15 19.74 -12.31
C GLY A 133 -6.98 18.25 -12.12
N SER A 134 -5.85 17.71 -12.56
CA SER A 134 -5.51 16.27 -12.48
C SER A 134 -4.00 16.05 -12.30
N THR A 135 -3.30 17.02 -11.71
CA THR A 135 -1.84 17.00 -11.53
C THR A 135 -1.48 17.55 -10.14
N PRO A 136 -0.26 17.29 -9.62
CA PRO A 136 0.15 17.83 -8.32
C PRO A 136 0.22 19.37 -8.22
N SER A 137 0.04 20.10 -9.32
CA SER A 137 -0.15 21.56 -9.31
C SER A 137 -1.57 21.98 -8.88
N GLY A 138 -2.52 21.03 -8.88
CA GLY A 138 -3.88 21.24 -8.44
C GLY A 138 -4.83 20.14 -8.94
N PHE A 139 -5.75 19.73 -8.09
CA PHE A 139 -6.69 18.65 -8.36
C PHE A 139 -8.14 19.09 -8.24
N ASP A 140 -9.04 18.53 -9.06
CA ASP A 140 -10.44 18.36 -8.64
C ASP A 140 -10.67 16.97 -8.06
N CYS A 141 -11.87 16.69 -7.56
CA CYS A 141 -12.18 15.44 -6.88
C CYS A 141 -11.86 14.20 -7.72
N SER A 142 -12.39 14.14 -8.95
CA SER A 142 -12.18 13.01 -9.87
C SER A 142 -10.80 13.00 -10.53
N GLY A 143 -10.17 14.16 -10.66
CA GLY A 143 -8.79 14.30 -11.11
C GLY A 143 -7.80 13.77 -10.08
N PHE A 144 -8.05 14.04 -8.80
CA PHE A 144 -7.30 13.46 -7.68
C PHE A 144 -7.41 11.94 -7.66
N THR A 145 -8.63 11.39 -7.68
CA THR A 145 -8.82 9.93 -7.65
C THR A 145 -8.17 9.26 -8.85
N SER A 146 -8.39 9.78 -10.07
CA SER A 146 -7.80 9.19 -11.28
C SER A 146 -6.27 9.24 -11.28
N TYR A 147 -5.68 10.31 -10.77
CA TYR A 147 -4.23 10.45 -10.62
C TYR A 147 -3.67 9.43 -9.62
N VAL A 148 -4.25 9.33 -8.42
CA VAL A 148 -3.80 8.40 -7.38
C VAL A 148 -3.92 6.94 -7.84
N PHE A 149 -5.03 6.57 -8.47
CA PHE A 149 -5.20 5.22 -9.01
C PHE A 149 -4.17 4.92 -10.11
N ALA A 150 -3.82 5.90 -10.94
CA ALA A 150 -2.78 5.73 -11.96
C ALA A 150 -1.40 5.42 -11.32
N GLN A 151 -1.08 6.01 -10.17
CA GLN A 151 0.15 5.69 -9.43
C GLN A 151 0.14 4.26 -8.87
N ALA A 152 -1.05 3.75 -8.54
CA ALA A 152 -1.27 2.35 -8.15
C ALA A 152 -1.42 1.41 -9.37
N GLY A 153 -1.13 1.88 -10.59
CA GLY A 153 -1.19 1.08 -11.81
C GLY A 153 -2.60 0.83 -12.37
N LYS A 154 -3.62 1.56 -11.90
CA LYS A 154 -5.01 1.44 -12.35
C LYS A 154 -5.47 2.70 -13.08
N THR A 155 -5.92 2.57 -14.31
CA THR A 155 -6.55 3.67 -15.04
C THR A 155 -8.05 3.67 -14.78
N ILE A 156 -8.58 4.78 -14.24
CA ILE A 156 -10.01 4.99 -14.04
C ILE A 156 -10.49 6.22 -14.82
N PRO A 157 -11.81 6.34 -15.11
CA PRO A 157 -12.34 7.47 -15.86
C PRO A 157 -12.05 8.84 -15.23
N ARG A 158 -12.01 9.90 -16.04
CA ARG A 158 -11.68 11.25 -15.56
C ARG A 158 -12.77 11.91 -14.72
N THR A 159 -14.05 11.59 -14.93
CA THR A 159 -15.17 12.26 -14.26
C THR A 159 -15.74 11.36 -13.15
N SER A 160 -16.21 11.97 -12.06
CA SER A 160 -16.80 11.25 -10.91
C SER A 160 -17.98 10.38 -11.33
N ALA A 161 -18.87 10.87 -12.20
CA ALA A 161 -20.00 10.10 -12.72
C ALA A 161 -19.55 8.87 -13.53
N ALA A 162 -18.51 9.00 -14.37
CA ALA A 162 -17.99 7.86 -15.14
C ALA A 162 -17.25 6.86 -14.24
N GLN A 163 -16.55 7.34 -13.20
CA GLN A 163 -15.96 6.47 -12.18
C GLN A 163 -17.04 5.67 -11.44
N ALA A 164 -18.13 6.33 -11.01
CA ALA A 164 -19.24 5.66 -10.36
C ALA A 164 -19.88 4.59 -11.25
N ALA A 165 -20.05 4.87 -12.54
CA ALA A 165 -20.61 3.93 -13.51
C ALA A 165 -19.68 2.74 -13.82
N ALA A 166 -18.35 2.93 -13.70
CA ALA A 166 -17.36 1.90 -13.99
C ALA A 166 -16.97 1.04 -12.78
N ALA A 167 -17.21 1.53 -11.56
CA ALA A 167 -16.84 0.85 -10.33
C ALA A 167 -17.73 -0.36 -10.06
N THR A 168 -17.17 -1.39 -9.41
CA THR A 168 -17.96 -2.49 -8.85
C THR A 168 -18.65 -2.01 -7.58
N PRO A 169 -19.98 -2.09 -7.43
CA PRO A 169 -20.67 -1.62 -6.24
C PRO A 169 -20.22 -2.33 -4.96
N VAL A 170 -20.08 -1.57 -3.87
CA VAL A 170 -19.71 -2.06 -2.54
C VAL A 170 -20.77 -1.62 -1.53
N SER A 171 -21.13 -2.49 -0.59
CA SER A 171 -21.98 -2.13 0.54
C SER A 171 -21.17 -1.43 1.64
N ALA A 172 -21.81 -0.58 2.45
CA ALA A 172 -21.14 0.12 3.55
C ALA A 172 -20.39 -0.84 4.50
N ASP A 173 -20.97 -2.00 4.80
CA ASP A 173 -20.36 -3.02 5.68
C ASP A 173 -19.12 -3.70 5.10
N ASN A 174 -18.91 -3.59 3.78
CA ASN A 174 -17.79 -4.19 3.06
C ASN A 174 -16.77 -3.15 2.56
N LEU A 175 -16.90 -1.91 3.03
CA LEU A 175 -16.04 -0.81 2.63
C LEU A 175 -14.61 -1.05 3.12
N GLN A 176 -13.66 -0.98 2.20
CA GLN A 176 -12.24 -1.19 2.46
C GLN A 176 -11.44 0.05 2.08
N PRO A 177 -10.38 0.40 2.83
CA PRO A 177 -9.47 1.46 2.43
C PRO A 177 -9.04 1.29 0.97
N GLY A 178 -9.14 2.35 0.17
CA GLY A 178 -8.92 2.35 -1.27
C GLY A 178 -10.20 2.29 -2.12
N ASP A 179 -11.36 1.95 -1.54
CA ASP A 179 -12.65 2.10 -2.23
C ASP A 179 -12.97 3.58 -2.49
N LEU A 180 -13.76 3.85 -3.53
CA LEU A 180 -14.27 5.19 -3.79
C LEU A 180 -15.65 5.39 -3.16
N ILE A 181 -15.85 6.58 -2.60
CA ILE A 181 -17.13 7.07 -2.12
C ILE A 181 -17.62 8.11 -3.12
N PHE A 182 -18.81 7.88 -3.69
CA PHE A 182 -19.45 8.79 -4.63
C PHE A 182 -20.60 9.50 -3.93
N TYR A 183 -20.52 10.82 -3.82
CA TYR A 183 -21.58 11.63 -3.22
C TYR A 183 -22.53 12.11 -4.29
N SER A 184 -23.82 11.93 -4.05
CA SER A 184 -24.87 12.20 -5.03
C SER A 184 -26.10 12.89 -4.44
N PRO A 185 -25.95 14.00 -3.68
CA PRO A 185 -27.11 14.72 -3.18
C PRO A 185 -27.99 15.18 -4.34
N GLY A 186 -29.26 14.75 -4.35
CA GLY A 186 -30.19 15.05 -5.44
C GLY A 186 -30.10 14.10 -6.64
N GLY A 187 -29.50 12.92 -6.46
CA GLY A 187 -29.56 11.80 -7.41
C GLY A 187 -28.53 11.81 -8.54
N SER A 188 -27.58 12.75 -8.56
CA SER A 188 -26.47 12.78 -9.52
C SER A 188 -25.14 12.91 -8.80
N VAL A 189 -24.13 12.13 -9.20
CA VAL A 189 -22.79 12.16 -8.60
C VAL A 189 -22.15 13.53 -8.82
N SER A 190 -21.90 14.25 -7.73
CA SER A 190 -21.31 15.59 -7.73
C SER A 190 -19.89 15.61 -7.17
N HIS A 191 -19.52 14.61 -6.36
CA HIS A 191 -18.21 14.52 -5.73
C HIS A 191 -17.75 13.07 -5.56
N VAL A 192 -16.44 12.88 -5.45
CA VAL A 192 -15.83 11.57 -5.20
C VAL A 192 -14.64 11.69 -4.26
N ALA A 193 -14.48 10.72 -3.37
CA ALA A 193 -13.37 10.65 -2.42
C ALA A 193 -12.83 9.21 -2.31
N ILE A 194 -11.58 9.07 -1.85
CA ILE A 194 -10.93 7.79 -1.59
C ILE A 194 -11.15 7.43 -0.12
N TYR A 195 -11.82 6.33 0.16
CA TYR A 195 -11.99 5.84 1.53
C TYR A 195 -10.64 5.44 2.12
N ALA A 196 -10.34 5.95 3.31
CA ALA A 196 -9.06 5.75 3.98
C ALA A 196 -9.16 4.83 5.22
N GLY A 197 -10.35 4.29 5.49
CA GLY A 197 -10.64 3.54 6.73
C GLY A 197 -11.24 4.43 7.81
N ASP A 198 -11.80 3.80 8.85
CA ASP A 198 -12.30 4.45 10.07
C ASP A 198 -13.27 5.64 9.86
N GLY A 199 -14.09 5.59 8.80
CA GLY A 199 -15.03 6.67 8.49
C GLY A 199 -14.37 7.92 7.89
N MET A 200 -13.13 7.80 7.43
CA MET A 200 -12.32 8.90 6.90
C MET A 200 -12.04 8.73 5.40
N VAL A 201 -11.76 9.84 4.72
CA VAL A 201 -11.46 9.90 3.29
C VAL A 201 -10.28 10.81 2.98
N TRP A 202 -9.61 10.54 1.86
CA TRP A 202 -8.83 11.54 1.14
C TRP A 202 -9.66 12.15 0.01
N GLU A 203 -9.72 13.47 -0.05
CA GLU A 203 -10.52 14.19 -1.04
C GLU A 203 -9.89 15.52 -1.45
N ALA A 204 -10.23 16.00 -2.66
CA ALA A 204 -10.06 17.40 -3.06
C ALA A 204 -11.45 18.08 -3.02
N PRO A 205 -11.81 18.78 -1.94
CA PRO A 205 -13.21 19.01 -1.52
C PRO A 205 -13.99 20.04 -2.36
N GLY A 206 -13.31 20.94 -3.05
CA GLY A 206 -13.94 22.02 -3.80
C GLY A 206 -13.10 23.30 -3.82
N THR A 207 -13.54 24.29 -4.58
CA THR A 207 -12.86 25.59 -4.74
C THR A 207 -12.55 26.23 -3.40
N GLY A 208 -11.29 26.66 -3.23
CA GLY A 208 -10.80 27.26 -1.98
C GLY A 208 -10.32 26.26 -0.94
N GLY A 209 -10.52 24.96 -1.17
CA GLY A 209 -9.92 23.89 -0.38
C GLY A 209 -8.64 23.32 -0.99
N SER A 210 -8.07 22.35 -0.28
CA SER A 210 -6.92 21.56 -0.70
C SER A 210 -7.20 20.08 -0.44
N VAL A 211 -6.40 19.19 -1.04
CA VAL A 211 -6.44 17.76 -0.74
C VAL A 211 -6.30 17.56 0.76
N GLN A 212 -7.27 16.88 1.37
CA GLN A 212 -7.40 16.76 2.81
C GLN A 212 -7.79 15.36 3.25
N TYR A 213 -7.44 15.03 4.50
CA TYR A 213 -7.99 13.89 5.22
C TYR A 213 -9.16 14.36 6.07
N ALA A 214 -10.36 13.88 5.79
CA ALA A 214 -11.59 14.38 6.41
C ALA A 214 -12.58 13.25 6.70
N PRO A 215 -13.53 13.45 7.62
CA PRO A 215 -14.65 12.52 7.79
C PRO A 215 -15.47 12.40 6.51
N ILE A 216 -16.06 11.23 6.29
CA ILE A 216 -17.09 11.06 5.26
C ILE A 216 -18.21 12.06 5.50
N TRP A 217 -18.68 12.73 4.45
CA TRP A 217 -19.81 13.65 4.56
C TRP A 217 -21.11 12.88 4.81
N ASP A 218 -21.95 13.40 5.72
CA ASP A 218 -23.25 12.80 6.00
C ASP A 218 -24.33 13.25 5.01
N VAL A 219 -24.14 12.86 3.74
CA VAL A 219 -25.07 13.10 2.65
C VAL A 219 -25.29 11.81 1.85
N GLU A 220 -26.24 11.85 0.90
CA GLU A 220 -26.51 10.75 -0.03
C GLU A 220 -25.23 10.33 -0.76
N ARG A 221 -24.93 9.04 -0.68
CA ARG A 221 -23.67 8.47 -1.16
C ARG A 221 -23.80 7.00 -1.54
N SER A 222 -22.90 6.56 -2.42
CA SER A 222 -22.70 5.16 -2.80
C SER A 222 -21.20 4.82 -2.77
N TYR A 223 -20.87 3.54 -2.84
CA TYR A 223 -19.49 3.07 -2.73
C TYR A 223 -19.14 2.15 -3.91
N GLY A 224 -17.91 2.24 -4.38
CA GLY A 224 -17.45 1.38 -5.46
C GLY A 224 -15.96 1.06 -5.41
N ARG A 225 -15.61 -0.11 -5.94
CA ARG A 225 -14.26 -0.67 -5.97
C ARG A 225 -13.75 -0.82 -7.41
N PHE A 226 -12.46 -0.55 -7.56
CA PHE A 226 -11.67 -0.80 -8.78
C PHE A 226 -10.55 -1.79 -8.47
#